data_AF-A0A146M2P3-F1
#
_entry.id   AF-A0A146M2P3-F1
#
_cell.length_a   1.000
_cell.length_b   1.000
_cell.length_c   1.000
_cell.angle_alpha   90.00
_cell.angle_beta   90.00
_cell.angle_gamma   90.00
#
_symmetry.space_group_name_H-M   'P 1'
#
loop_
_entity.id
_entity.type
_entity.pdbx_description
1 polymer ?
#
loop_
_entity_poly.entity_id
_entity_poly.type
_entity_poly.pdbx_seq_one_letter_code
_entity_poly.pdbx_strand_id
1 'polypeptide(L)'
;MSTAWGNCVKEPIIVDTSTAHPGLRGDLVCRGVWEPQREALFDVRVLDTDAPSYVPHPVATVLKNAEEEKKRKYLAACKERHASFTPIVTSVDGLFAPQMAAFGSALAERLSEKWAYKAKSKA
;
A
#
# COMPACT_ATOMS: atom_id res chain seq x y z
N MET A 1 2.80 -18.09 3.11
CA MET A 1 2.79 -17.06 4.18
C MET A 1 3.77 -15.96 3.82
N SER A 2 3.44 -14.69 4.09
CA SER A 2 4.34 -13.55 3.87
C SER A 2 5.60 -13.68 4.74
N THR A 3 6.76 -13.40 4.15
CA THR A 3 8.07 -13.52 4.82
C THR A 3 8.37 -12.33 5.73
N ALA A 4 7.80 -11.15 5.47
CA ALA A 4 8.03 -9.93 6.25
C ALA A 4 7.07 -9.81 7.46
N TRP A 5 5.76 -9.74 7.20
CA TRP A 5 4.72 -9.60 8.23
C TRP A 5 3.84 -10.84 8.32
N GLY A 6 3.34 -11.13 9.52
CA GLY A 6 2.32 -12.16 9.75
C GLY A 6 0.93 -11.67 9.38
N ASN A 7 0.00 -12.60 9.12
CA ASN A 7 -1.42 -12.32 8.91
C ASN A 7 -1.73 -11.31 7.79
N CYS A 8 -1.00 -11.42 6.67
CA CYS A 8 -1.37 -10.68 5.47
C CYS A 8 -2.52 -11.39 4.73
N VAL A 9 -3.58 -10.65 4.42
CA VAL A 9 -4.78 -11.18 3.73
C VAL A 9 -4.97 -10.42 2.42
N LYS A 10 -5.25 -11.16 1.35
CA LYS A 10 -5.56 -10.59 0.04
C LYS A 10 -7.00 -10.13 0.00
N GLU A 11 -7.21 -9.06 -0.75
CA GLU A 11 -8.52 -8.51 -1.06
C GLU A 11 -9.43 -8.23 0.17
N PRO A 12 -8.94 -7.52 1.19
CA PRO A 12 -9.73 -7.21 2.38
C PRO A 12 -10.93 -6.34 2.04
N ILE A 13 -12.10 -6.71 2.56
CA ILE A 13 -13.27 -5.83 2.61
C ILE A 13 -12.97 -4.74 3.64
N ILE A 14 -12.97 -3.48 3.20
CA ILE A 14 -12.79 -2.29 4.04
C ILE A 14 -14.15 -1.81 4.54
N VAL A 15 -15.13 -1.72 3.65
CA VAL A 15 -16.52 -1.36 3.93
C VAL A 15 -17.42 -2.30 3.17
N ASP A 16 -18.41 -2.88 3.84
CA ASP A 16 -19.41 -3.73 3.20
C ASP A 16 -20.28 -2.94 2.22
N THR A 17 -20.73 -3.62 1.17
CA THR A 17 -21.67 -3.01 0.22
C THR A 17 -23.03 -2.86 0.90
N SER A 18 -23.61 -1.67 0.83
CA SER A 18 -24.95 -1.39 1.36
C SER A 18 -25.80 -0.69 0.31
N THR A 19 -27.08 -0.46 0.62
CA THR A 19 -27.96 0.37 -0.22
C THR A 19 -27.57 1.83 -0.24
N ALA A 20 -26.79 2.30 0.74
CA ALA A 20 -26.38 3.70 0.89
C ALA A 20 -25.01 4.01 0.29
N HIS A 21 -24.13 3.02 0.16
CA HIS A 21 -22.78 3.23 -0.36
C HIS A 21 -22.23 1.98 -1.05
N PRO A 22 -21.50 2.15 -2.18
CA PRO A 22 -20.75 1.06 -2.79
C PRO A 22 -19.66 0.61 -1.80
N GLY A 23 -19.54 -0.71 -1.60
CA GLY A 23 -18.52 -1.26 -0.70
C GLY A 23 -17.10 -0.88 -1.14
N LEU A 24 -16.18 -0.89 -0.18
CA LEU A 24 -14.76 -0.66 -0.44
C LEU A 24 -13.98 -1.93 -0.17
N ARG A 25 -13.12 -2.28 -1.11
CA ARG A 25 -12.21 -3.44 -1.04
C ARG A 25 -10.80 -2.93 -1.36
N GLY A 26 -9.83 -3.33 -0.55
CA GLY A 26 -8.41 -3.13 -0.85
C GLY A 26 -7.84 -4.36 -1.55
N ASP A 27 -6.57 -4.34 -1.90
CA ASP A 27 -5.87 -5.48 -2.52
C ASP A 27 -5.12 -6.34 -1.49
N LEU A 28 -4.64 -5.70 -0.42
CA LEU A 28 -3.89 -6.37 0.64
C LEU A 28 -4.16 -5.69 1.98
N VAL A 29 -4.16 -6.47 3.05
CA VAL A 29 -3.98 -5.97 4.41
C VAL A 29 -2.80 -6.70 5.04
N CYS A 30 -1.96 -5.97 5.76
CA CYS A 30 -0.93 -6.55 6.62
C CYS A 30 -0.91 -5.83 7.97
N ARG A 31 -0.63 -6.56 9.04
CA ARG A 31 -0.56 -5.99 10.39
C ARG A 31 0.89 -5.70 10.78
N GLY A 32 1.12 -4.53 11.39
CA GLY A 32 2.43 -4.16 11.92
C GLY A 32 3.39 -3.53 10.91
N VAL A 33 2.89 -2.99 9.80
CA VAL A 33 3.73 -2.36 8.76
C VAL A 33 4.27 -1.01 9.23
N TRP A 34 3.37 -0.11 9.64
CA TRP A 34 3.74 1.23 10.10
C TRP A 34 3.73 1.37 11.62
N GLU A 35 2.75 0.74 12.27
CA GLU A 35 2.58 0.76 13.72
C GLU A 35 2.37 -0.67 14.22
N PRO A 36 2.98 -1.06 15.35
CA PRO A 36 2.76 -2.38 15.95
C PRO A 36 1.26 -2.67 16.14
N GLN A 37 0.84 -3.89 15.82
CA GLN A 37 -0.55 -4.38 15.94
C GLN A 37 -1.62 -3.65 15.12
N ARG A 38 -1.30 -2.55 14.46
CA ARG A 38 -2.22 -1.83 13.58
C ARG A 38 -2.22 -2.42 12.17
N GLU A 39 -3.38 -2.46 11.54
CA GLU A 39 -3.51 -2.88 10.15
C GLU A 39 -3.10 -1.76 9.19
N ALA A 40 -2.41 -2.14 8.12
CA ALA A 40 -2.16 -1.32 6.95
C ALA A 40 -2.90 -1.95 5.77
N LEU A 41 -3.83 -1.19 5.21
CA LEU A 41 -4.60 -1.54 4.02
C LEU A 41 -3.91 -0.94 2.81
N PHE A 42 -3.77 -1.74 1.77
CA PHE A 42 -3.10 -1.38 0.54
C PHE A 42 -4.05 -1.53 -0.64
N ASP A 43 -3.88 -0.63 -1.59
CA ASP A 43 -4.49 -0.72 -2.91
C ASP A 43 -3.42 -0.30 -3.93
N VAL A 44 -3.28 -1.12 -4.97
CA VAL A 44 -2.23 -1.06 -5.98
C VAL A 44 -2.77 -0.38 -7.23
N ARG A 45 -1.98 0.54 -7.76
CA ARG A 45 -2.24 1.20 -9.05
C ARG A 45 -0.94 1.26 -9.85
N VAL A 46 -0.98 0.66 -11.03
CA VAL A 46 0.06 0.80 -12.05
C VAL A 46 -0.42 1.82 -13.07
N LEU A 47 0.42 2.78 -13.44
CA LEU A 47 0.10 3.89 -14.34
C LEU A 47 1.01 3.87 -15.56
N ASP A 48 0.44 4.06 -16.74
CA ASP A 48 1.20 4.44 -17.91
C ASP A 48 1.43 5.96 -17.88
N THR A 49 2.67 6.38 -17.61
CA THR A 49 3.03 7.79 -17.50
C THR A 49 3.22 8.47 -18.86
N ASP A 50 3.31 7.69 -19.94
CA ASP A 50 3.45 8.16 -21.31
C ASP A 50 2.09 8.34 -22.01
N ALA A 51 0.99 8.02 -21.31
CA ALA A 51 -0.36 8.20 -21.84
C ALA A 51 -0.59 9.66 -22.29
N PRO A 52 -1.29 9.90 -23.42
CA PRO A 52 -1.50 11.26 -23.97
C PRO A 52 -2.09 12.27 -22.98
N SER A 53 -2.91 11.82 -22.03
CA SER A 53 -3.51 12.66 -20.98
C SER A 53 -2.50 13.19 -19.95
N TYR A 54 -1.35 12.53 -19.81
CA TYR A 54 -0.30 12.87 -18.85
C TYR A 54 0.87 13.61 -19.45
N VAL A 55 1.00 13.69 -20.78
CA VAL A 55 2.03 14.45 -21.50
C VAL A 55 2.30 15.85 -20.96
N PRO A 56 1.29 16.68 -20.60
CA PRO A 56 1.57 18.03 -20.09
C PRO A 56 2.03 18.05 -18.62
N HIS A 57 2.05 16.92 -17.92
CA HIS A 57 2.31 16.84 -16.49
C HIS A 57 3.64 16.13 -16.21
N PRO A 58 4.48 16.65 -15.29
CA PRO A 58 5.66 15.91 -14.84
C PRO A 58 5.25 14.57 -14.21
N VAL A 59 5.99 13.50 -14.52
CA VAL A 59 5.72 12.13 -14.04
C VAL A 59 5.55 12.07 -12.52
N ALA A 60 6.42 12.75 -11.77
CA ALA A 60 6.33 12.82 -10.30
C ALA A 60 4.98 13.41 -9.81
N THR A 61 4.43 14.38 -10.55
CA THR A 61 3.13 14.98 -10.25
C THR A 61 1.99 14.01 -10.55
N VAL A 62 2.07 13.28 -11.67
CA VAL A 62 1.08 12.24 -12.03
C VAL A 62 1.02 11.15 -10.96
N LEU A 63 2.17 10.63 -10.54
CA LEU A 63 2.28 9.61 -9.49
C LEU A 63 1.72 10.12 -8.15
N LYS A 64 2.10 11.33 -7.73
CA LYS A 64 1.60 11.95 -6.49
C LYS A 64 0.08 12.15 -6.53
N ASN A 65 -0.45 12.67 -7.63
CA ASN A 65 -1.89 12.89 -7.79
C ASN A 65 -2.67 11.58 -7.70
N ALA A 66 -2.13 10.50 -8.26
CA ALA A 66 -2.73 9.18 -8.16
C ALA A 66 -2.71 8.61 -6.73
N GLU A 67 -1.66 8.85 -5.95
CA GLU A 67 -1.67 8.52 -4.51
C GLU A 67 -2.76 9.30 -3.77
N GLU A 68 -2.86 10.61 -4.01
CA GLU A 68 -3.85 11.46 -3.35
C GLU A 68 -5.29 11.08 -3.72
N GLU A 69 -5.54 10.67 -4.97
CA GLU A 69 -6.85 10.16 -5.40
C GLU A 69 -7.24 8.89 -4.62
N LYS A 70 -6.30 7.96 -4.44
CA LYS A 70 -6.51 6.74 -3.64
C LYS A 70 -6.70 7.07 -2.16
N LYS A 71 -5.89 7.96 -1.59
CA LYS A 71 -6.07 8.43 -0.20
C LYS A 71 -7.44 9.05 -0.01
N ARG A 72 -7.87 9.94 -0.91
CA ARG A 72 -9.22 10.56 -0.88
C ARG A 72 -10.33 9.50 -0.89
N LYS A 73 -10.17 8.41 -1.63
CA LYS A 73 -11.16 7.32 -1.69
C LYS A 73 -11.22 6.49 -0.41
N TYR A 74 -10.09 6.10 0.17
CA TYR A 74 -10.06 5.06 1.20
C TYR A 74 -9.73 5.54 2.61
N LEU A 75 -9.08 6.70 2.78
CA LEU A 75 -8.50 7.10 4.06
C LEU A 75 -9.56 7.31 5.16
N ALA A 76 -10.74 7.82 4.81
CA ALA A 76 -11.84 7.98 5.77
C ALA A 76 -12.32 6.63 6.33
N ALA A 77 -12.66 5.69 5.44
CA ALA A 77 -13.09 4.35 5.82
C ALA A 77 -12.01 3.56 6.58
N CYS A 78 -10.75 3.65 6.16
CA CYS A 78 -9.65 3.02 6.89
C CYS A 78 -9.48 3.60 8.30
N LYS A 79 -9.67 4.93 8.46
CA LYS A 79 -9.61 5.61 9.76
C LYS A 79 -10.73 5.16 10.70
N GLU A 80 -11.96 4.99 10.19
CA GLU A 80 -13.09 4.44 10.95
C GLU A 80 -12.80 3.02 11.46
N ARG A 81 -12.04 2.24 10.69
CA ARG A 81 -11.59 0.88 11.08
C ARG A 81 -10.33 0.86 11.95
N HIS A 82 -9.85 2.03 12.41
CA HIS A 82 -8.56 2.18 13.10
C HIS A 82 -7.35 1.61 12.34
N ALA A 83 -7.47 1.47 11.02
CA ALA A 83 -6.40 1.03 10.15
C ALA A 83 -5.65 2.24 9.57
N SER A 84 -4.48 1.98 9.00
CA SER A 84 -3.74 2.90 8.13
C SER A 84 -4.02 2.53 6.68
N PHE A 85 -3.98 3.52 5.78
CA PHE A 85 -4.11 3.29 4.34
C PHE A 85 -2.81 3.65 3.64
N THR A 86 -2.35 2.79 2.74
CA THR A 86 -1.09 2.93 2.02
C THR A 86 -1.31 2.70 0.54
N PRO A 87 -1.47 3.77 -0.26
CA PRO A 87 -1.52 3.62 -1.71
C PRO A 87 -0.18 3.09 -2.23
N ILE A 88 -0.25 2.07 -3.08
CA ILE A 88 0.91 1.50 -3.78
C ILE A 88 0.81 1.93 -5.24
N VAL A 89 1.48 3.02 -5.59
CA VAL A 89 1.44 3.59 -6.94
C VAL A 89 2.80 3.47 -7.60
N THR A 90 2.81 2.90 -8.81
CA THR A 90 4.00 2.78 -9.65
C THR A 90 3.66 3.12 -11.11
N SER A 91 4.64 3.59 -11.88
CA SER A 91 4.52 3.59 -13.33
C SER A 91 4.75 2.18 -13.91
N VAL A 92 4.37 1.98 -15.18
CA VAL A 92 4.72 0.80 -15.98
C VAL A 92 6.23 0.62 -16.12
N ASP A 93 6.99 1.72 -16.14
CA ASP A 93 8.46 1.73 -16.22
C ASP A 93 9.16 1.53 -14.86
N GLY A 94 8.39 1.31 -13.79
CA GLY A 94 8.94 1.05 -12.45
C GLY A 94 9.29 2.29 -11.63
N LEU A 95 8.78 3.48 -12.00
CA LEU A 95 8.92 4.67 -11.15
C LEU A 95 7.94 4.60 -9.98
N PHE A 96 8.46 4.73 -8.76
CA PHE A 96 7.65 4.65 -7.55
C PHE A 96 7.18 6.02 -7.08
N ALA A 97 5.91 6.08 -6.71
CA ALA A 97 5.38 7.20 -5.95
C ALA A 97 5.94 7.20 -4.51
N PRO A 98 5.93 8.34 -3.80
CA PRO A 98 6.58 8.48 -2.49
C PRO A 98 6.17 7.44 -1.45
N GLN A 99 4.89 7.09 -1.37
CA GLN A 99 4.39 6.10 -0.41
C GLN A 99 4.84 4.68 -0.78
N MET A 100 4.88 4.34 -2.06
CA MET A 100 5.43 3.05 -2.53
C MET A 100 6.91 2.93 -2.19
N ALA A 101 7.70 4.00 -2.41
CA ALA A 101 9.11 4.03 -2.04
C ALA A 101 9.31 3.84 -0.52
N ALA A 102 8.53 4.55 0.30
CA ALA A 102 8.57 4.40 1.75
C ALA A 102 8.20 2.98 2.21
N PHE A 103 7.18 2.37 1.59
CA PHE A 103 6.79 0.99 1.87
C PHE A 103 7.89 0.01 1.46
N GLY A 104 8.53 0.22 0.32
CA GLY A 104 9.68 -0.57 -0.13
C GLY A 104 10.83 -0.57 0.87
N SER A 105 11.18 0.60 1.40
CA SER A 105 12.20 0.74 2.45
C SER A 105 11.83 -0.01 3.74
N ALA A 106 10.59 0.17 4.23
CA ALA A 106 10.11 -0.52 5.42
C ALA A 106 10.08 -2.05 5.25
N LEU A 107 9.70 -2.52 4.06
CA LEU A 107 9.72 -3.94 3.71
C LEU A 107 11.15 -4.51 3.70
N ALA A 108 12.09 -3.79 3.09
CA ALA A 108 13.49 -4.20 3.02
C ALA A 108 14.12 -4.29 4.42
N GLU A 109 13.91 -3.27 5.26
CA GLU A 109 14.35 -3.24 6.66
C GLU A 109 13.78 -4.43 7.43
N ARG A 110 12.47 -4.66 7.33
CA ARG A 110 11.80 -5.76 8.05
C ARG A 110 12.31 -7.14 7.63
N LEU A 111 12.59 -7.33 6.34
CA LEU A 111 13.16 -8.58 5.84
C LEU A 111 14.59 -8.78 6.34
N SER A 112 15.40 -7.72 6.34
CA SER A 112 16.78 -7.75 6.84
C SER A 112 16.83 -8.21 8.31
N GLU A 113 16.01 -7.63 9.18
CA GLU A 113 15.92 -8.03 10.60
C GLU A 113 15.58 -9.52 10.77
N LYS A 114 14.60 -10.02 10.02
CA LYS A 114 14.16 -11.42 10.13
C LYS A 114 15.20 -12.39 9.60
N TRP A 115 15.91 -12.03 8.55
CA TRP A 115 16.99 -12.85 8.03
C TRP A 115 18.18 -12.88 8.98
N ALA A 116 18.54 -11.74 9.57
CA ALA A 116 19.57 -11.68 10.61
C ALA A 116 19.21 -12.52 11.83
N TYR A 117 17.95 -12.46 12.29
CA TYR A 117 17.46 -13.30 13.39
C TYR A 117 17.58 -14.80 13.06
N LYS A 118 17.15 -15.21 11.86
CA LYS A 118 17.23 -16.61 11.42
C LYS A 118 18.66 -17.12 11.35
N ALA A 119 19.60 -16.29 10.89
CA ALA A 119 21.01 -16.65 10.85
C ALA A 119 21.57 -16.91 12.26
N LYS A 120 21.22 -16.06 13.24
CA LYS A 120 21.61 -16.25 14.65
C LYS A 120 20.98 -17.49 15.30
N SER A 121 19.74 -17.83 14.96
CA SER A 121 19.04 -18.99 15.54
C SER A 121 19.56 -20.36 15.04
N LYS A 122 20.40 -20.36 13.99
CA LYS A 122 21.00 -21.57 13.41
C LYS A 122 22.46 -21.78 13.81
N ALA A 123 23.05 -20.80 14.49
CA ALA A 123 24.40 -20.87 15.07
C ALA A 123 24.30 -21.34 16.52
#